data_AF-A0A3Q3JU79-F1
#
_entry.id   AF-A0A3Q3JU79-F1
#
_cell.length_a   1.000
_cell.length_b   1.000
_cell.length_c   1.000
_cell.angle_alpha   90.00
_cell.angle_beta   90.00
_cell.angle_gamma   90.00
#
_symmetry.space_group_name_H-M   'P 1'
#
loop_
_entity.id
_entity.type
_entity.pdbx_description
1 polymer ?
#
loop_
_entity_poly.entity_id
_entity_poly.type
_entity_poly.pdbx_seq_one_letter_code
_entity_poly.pdbx_strand_id
1 'polypeptide(L)'
;MDCDILDSLEQLGYDGPLLEEKALITAAEGGLSSQDYVELCRWLASRLKSLCDLEENITSGPGEQHSSTLESKIQHHKLCLISPTHSTCFPLDSLQMEMSGLLKELHCPYQEVVSGILKGNVRNTKDHLKFVLFLSSELQAAEIVRRRQDSDKQQDKNPAYHQLLAICETLELPEPREQDAAAVFSQVQNKIDKVLKVLPNGSVGNPVLKKSLSSEQWEKLHNINTVLSSEYKCRRRMLIKRLDVTVQSFGWSDRAKVMVDSMARAYQPKRHSLRPQSSVDMADLLAAREDICNMVKTSSGSSREKTACALNKILMGRVPDRGGRPSEIEAPPPEMPPWQKRQDGGGGWGGHGRGGGGWGRGGGGGDSWRGGGRRGGGGVRNHSGHEHYGGHSGHGGYGGHGGKRGRYQY
;
A
#
# COMPACT_ATOMS: atom_id res chain seq x y z
N MET A 1 28.06 -21.51 -16.12
CA MET A 1 29.01 -21.39 -15.00
C MET A 1 29.46 -19.96 -14.90
N ASP A 2 30.10 -19.40 -15.92
CA ASP A 2 30.65 -18.03 -15.86
C ASP A 2 29.54 -16.97 -15.78
N CYS A 3 28.52 -17.07 -16.63
CA CYS A 3 27.33 -16.20 -16.54
C CYS A 3 26.65 -16.30 -15.17
N ASP A 4 26.50 -17.51 -14.61
CA ASP A 4 25.86 -17.71 -13.31
C ASP A 4 26.66 -17.07 -12.16
N ILE A 5 28.00 -17.09 -12.25
CA ILE A 5 28.89 -16.42 -11.31
C ILE A 5 28.74 -14.90 -11.44
N LEU A 6 28.75 -14.36 -12.66
CA LEU A 6 28.58 -12.93 -12.89
C LEU A 6 27.23 -12.41 -12.37
N ASP A 7 26.15 -13.12 -12.68
CA ASP A 7 24.80 -12.81 -12.17
C ASP A 7 24.78 -12.85 -10.64
N SER A 8 25.48 -13.82 -10.03
CA SER A 8 25.57 -13.94 -8.57
C SER A 8 26.39 -12.80 -7.95
N LEU A 9 27.51 -12.40 -8.56
CA LEU A 9 28.33 -11.28 -8.10
C LEU A 9 27.58 -9.95 -8.21
N GLU A 10 26.84 -9.72 -9.29
CA GLU A 10 26.00 -8.54 -9.45
C GLU A 10 24.88 -8.49 -8.39
N GLN A 11 24.21 -9.63 -8.14
CA GLN A 11 23.18 -9.74 -7.10
C GLN A 11 23.72 -9.50 -5.68
N LEU A 12 24.95 -9.94 -5.43
CA LEU A 12 25.67 -9.73 -4.16
C LEU A 12 26.23 -8.30 -4.03
N GLY A 13 26.11 -7.47 -5.08
CA GLY A 13 26.57 -6.09 -5.09
C GLY A 13 28.09 -5.95 -5.13
N TYR A 14 28.80 -6.88 -5.78
CA TYR A 14 30.21 -6.74 -6.08
C TYR A 14 30.40 -5.62 -7.12
N ASP A 15 31.38 -4.74 -6.91
CA ASP A 15 31.68 -3.58 -7.76
C ASP A 15 33.13 -3.58 -8.30
N GLY A 16 33.83 -4.71 -8.16
CA GLY A 16 35.21 -4.87 -8.60
C GLY A 16 35.37 -5.22 -10.09
N PRO A 17 36.63 -5.40 -10.54
CA PRO A 17 36.97 -5.48 -11.96
C PRO A 17 36.53 -6.79 -12.66
N LEU A 18 36.07 -7.79 -11.90
CA LEU A 18 35.73 -9.13 -12.41
C LEU A 18 34.24 -9.32 -12.77
N LEU A 19 33.53 -8.23 -13.06
CA LEU A 19 32.14 -8.26 -13.55
C LEU A 19 32.01 -8.50 -15.06
N GLU A 20 33.13 -8.55 -15.78
CA GLU A 20 33.15 -8.91 -17.20
C GLU A 20 33.62 -10.37 -17.39
N GLU A 21 32.94 -11.11 -18.25
CA GLU A 21 33.23 -12.53 -18.54
C GLU A 21 34.70 -12.78 -18.90
N LYS A 22 35.27 -11.94 -19.76
CA LYS A 22 36.67 -12.07 -20.19
C LYS A 22 37.65 -11.82 -19.05
N ALA A 23 37.37 -10.85 -18.20
CA ALA A 23 38.21 -10.51 -17.05
C ALA A 23 38.18 -11.64 -16.01
N LEU A 24 36.98 -12.16 -15.71
CA LEU A 24 36.79 -13.26 -14.78
C LEU A 24 37.53 -14.54 -15.22
N ILE A 25 37.40 -14.91 -16.50
CA ILE A 25 38.07 -16.10 -17.05
C ILE A 25 39.60 -15.93 -17.01
N THR A 26 40.11 -14.75 -17.40
CA THR A 26 41.55 -14.45 -17.37
C THR A 26 42.10 -14.51 -15.94
N ALA A 27 41.37 -13.96 -14.96
CA ALA A 27 41.75 -14.02 -13.56
C ALA A 27 41.70 -15.47 -13.03
N ALA A 28 40.68 -16.24 -13.41
CA ALA A 28 40.53 -17.65 -13.05
C ALA A 28 41.60 -18.55 -13.72
N GLU A 29 42.14 -18.21 -14.88
CA GLU A 29 43.29 -18.90 -15.48
C GLU A 29 44.55 -18.72 -14.61
N GLY A 30 44.74 -17.51 -14.06
CA GLY A 30 45.83 -17.20 -13.14
C GLY A 30 45.63 -17.72 -11.71
N GLY A 31 44.38 -18.01 -11.30
CA GLY A 31 44.04 -18.58 -10.00
C GLY A 31 44.66 -17.82 -8.82
N LEU A 32 45.25 -18.53 -7.85
CA LEU A 32 45.93 -17.92 -6.70
C LEU A 32 47.18 -17.09 -7.05
N SER A 33 47.67 -17.16 -8.29
CA SER A 33 48.74 -16.29 -8.80
C SER A 33 48.21 -14.98 -9.39
N SER A 34 46.90 -14.86 -9.63
CA SER A 34 46.24 -13.63 -10.06
C SER A 34 45.79 -12.82 -8.85
N GLN A 35 46.25 -11.57 -8.76
CA GLN A 35 45.87 -10.67 -7.67
C GLN A 35 44.34 -10.41 -7.67
N ASP A 36 43.76 -10.16 -8.84
CA ASP A 36 42.32 -9.88 -8.97
C ASP A 36 41.46 -11.05 -8.50
N TYR A 37 41.89 -12.29 -8.79
CA TYR A 37 41.21 -13.50 -8.34
C TYR A 37 41.26 -13.65 -6.82
N VAL A 38 42.43 -13.42 -6.22
CA VAL A 38 42.59 -13.49 -4.76
C VAL A 38 41.77 -12.39 -4.07
N GLU A 39 41.71 -11.18 -4.63
CA GLU A 39 40.89 -10.09 -4.11
C GLU A 39 39.40 -10.39 -4.15
N LEU A 40 38.91 -11.03 -5.22
CA LEU A 40 37.52 -11.51 -5.29
C LEU A 40 37.24 -12.55 -4.21
N CYS A 41 38.12 -13.54 -4.02
CA CYS A 41 37.95 -14.54 -2.96
C CYS A 41 37.98 -13.91 -1.56
N ARG A 42 38.87 -12.92 -1.32
CA ARG A 42 38.90 -12.14 -0.08
C ARG A 42 37.61 -11.40 0.18
N TRP A 43 37.06 -10.75 -0.85
CA TRP A 43 35.81 -10.02 -0.74
C TRP A 43 34.65 -10.95 -0.35
N LEU A 44 34.53 -12.10 -1.04
CA LEU A 44 33.52 -13.11 -0.72
C LEU A 44 33.69 -13.66 0.71
N ALA A 45 34.91 -13.99 1.12
CA ALA A 45 35.21 -14.49 2.47
C ALA A 45 34.89 -13.45 3.56
N SER A 46 35.26 -12.18 3.35
CA SER A 46 34.96 -11.11 4.30
C SER A 46 33.46 -10.88 4.46
N ARG A 47 32.69 -10.98 3.38
CA ARG A 47 31.23 -10.89 3.42
C ARG A 47 30.61 -12.08 4.16
N LEU A 48 31.09 -13.29 3.89
CA LEU A 48 30.67 -14.50 4.58
C LEU A 48 30.92 -14.41 6.09
N LYS A 49 32.09 -13.95 6.53
CA LYS A 49 32.40 -13.76 7.97
C LYS A 49 31.53 -12.71 8.66
N SER A 50 31.04 -11.71 7.92
CA SER A 50 30.12 -10.71 8.49
C SER A 50 28.69 -11.24 8.69
N LEU A 51 28.36 -12.36 8.05
CA LEU A 51 27.01 -12.95 8.03
C LEU A 51 26.93 -14.27 8.80
N CYS A 52 28.01 -15.05 8.76
CA CYS A 52 28.19 -16.30 9.47
C CYS A 52 29.29 -16.05 10.51
N ASP A 53 29.09 -16.41 11.77
CA ASP A 53 30.07 -16.24 12.88
C ASP A 53 31.31 -17.14 12.68
N LEU A 54 32.03 -16.97 11.56
CA LEU A 54 33.14 -17.81 11.13
C LEU A 54 34.43 -17.39 11.85
N GLU A 55 35.16 -18.39 12.36
CA GLU A 55 36.45 -18.18 13.02
C GLU A 55 37.52 -17.79 11.98
N GLU A 56 37.54 -18.46 10.83
CA GLU A 56 38.55 -18.28 9.78
C GLU A 56 38.20 -17.16 8.78
N ASN A 57 39.20 -16.40 8.33
CA ASN A 57 39.06 -15.39 7.26
C ASN A 57 40.37 -15.22 6.49
N ILE A 58 40.25 -14.74 5.26
CA ILE A 58 41.41 -14.38 4.43
C ILE A 58 41.86 -12.96 4.82
N THR A 59 43.02 -12.83 5.45
CA THR A 59 43.52 -11.53 5.96
C THR A 59 44.46 -10.85 4.97
N SER A 60 44.55 -9.51 5.04
CA SER A 60 45.70 -8.77 4.51
C SER A 60 46.81 -8.82 5.56
N GLY A 61 48.04 -9.12 5.13
CA GLY A 61 49.22 -9.25 5.98
C GLY A 61 49.50 -8.00 6.83
N PRO A 62 50.44 -8.09 7.79
CA PRO A 62 50.60 -7.09 8.84
C PRO A 62 51.12 -5.77 8.25
N GLY A 63 50.21 -4.85 8.01
CA GLY A 63 50.54 -3.53 7.49
C GLY A 63 49.30 -2.73 7.12
N GLU A 64 48.42 -2.49 8.10
CA GLU A 64 47.61 -1.27 8.27
C GLU A 64 46.50 -1.52 9.31
N GLN A 65 46.91 -1.55 10.58
CA GLN A 65 46.02 -1.14 11.66
C GLN A 65 46.42 0.27 12.07
N HIS A 66 45.69 1.28 11.63
CA HIS A 66 45.60 2.52 12.40
C HIS A 66 44.16 3.06 12.36
N SER A 67 43.43 2.67 13.39
CA SER A 67 42.28 3.40 13.93
C SER A 67 42.66 4.87 14.17
N SER A 68 41.69 5.74 13.89
CA SER A 68 41.49 7.09 14.42
C SER A 68 42.29 7.47 15.68
N THR A 69 42.88 8.68 15.70
CA THR A 69 42.62 9.80 16.65
C THR A 69 43.83 10.77 16.76
N LEU A 70 43.55 12.06 16.51
CA LEU A 70 44.18 13.33 16.96
C LEU A 70 45.69 13.48 17.31
N GLU A 71 46.25 14.55 16.71
CA GLU A 71 47.20 15.55 17.24
C GLU A 71 48.57 15.15 17.85
N SER A 72 49.64 15.62 17.18
CA SER A 72 50.64 16.58 17.67
C SER A 72 52.13 16.23 17.46
N LYS A 73 52.87 17.25 16.98
CA LYS A 73 54.32 17.55 17.15
C LYS A 73 55.38 16.82 16.30
N ILE A 74 55.82 17.57 15.27
CA ILE A 74 57.18 18.14 15.08
C ILE A 74 58.39 17.21 14.77
N GLN A 75 58.96 17.48 13.58
CA GLN A 75 60.38 17.45 13.13
C GLN A 75 61.27 16.23 13.39
N HIS A 76 61.74 15.59 12.31
CA HIS A 76 63.09 15.86 11.80
C HIS A 76 63.31 15.32 10.37
N HIS A 77 63.99 16.13 9.58
CA HIS A 77 64.58 15.82 8.27
C HIS A 77 65.40 14.52 8.27
N LYS A 78 65.18 13.66 7.27
CA LYS A 78 66.28 13.12 6.45
C LYS A 78 65.78 12.63 5.09
N LEU A 79 66.29 13.28 4.04
CA LEU A 79 66.23 12.79 2.67
C LEU A 79 66.90 11.40 2.58
N CYS A 80 66.21 10.44 1.99
CA CYS A 80 66.83 9.36 1.23
C CYS A 80 65.97 9.09 -0.02
N LEU A 81 66.49 9.51 -1.16
CA LEU A 81 66.09 9.08 -2.49
C LEU A 81 66.39 7.59 -2.64
N ILE A 82 65.38 6.72 -2.70
CA ILE A 82 65.48 5.38 -3.30
C ILE A 82 64.17 5.07 -4.03
N SER A 83 64.31 4.61 -5.27
CA SER A 83 63.31 4.30 -6.30
C SER A 83 62.19 3.33 -5.90
N PRO A 84 61.06 3.28 -6.64
CA PRO A 84 59.91 2.44 -6.32
C PRO A 84 60.10 1.03 -6.92
N THR A 85 60.63 0.10 -6.14
CA THR A 85 60.50 -1.35 -6.41
C THR A 85 60.45 -2.10 -5.09
N HIS A 86 59.25 -2.29 -4.54
CA HIS A 86 59.03 -3.37 -3.59
C HIS A 86 57.64 -3.96 -3.85
N SER A 87 57.59 -4.95 -4.74
CA SER A 87 56.57 -5.99 -4.71
C SER A 87 56.58 -6.60 -3.32
N THR A 88 55.53 -6.36 -2.54
CA THR A 88 55.23 -7.14 -1.34
C THR A 88 54.66 -8.48 -1.81
N CYS A 89 55.55 -9.43 -2.07
CA CYS A 89 55.19 -10.82 -2.29
C CYS A 89 54.63 -11.36 -0.97
N PHE A 90 53.31 -11.53 -0.90
CA PHE A 90 52.67 -12.33 0.13
C PHE A 90 53.21 -13.77 0.04
N PRO A 91 53.56 -14.43 1.16
CA PRO A 91 53.83 -15.86 1.11
C PRO A 91 52.53 -16.59 0.75
N LEU A 92 52.48 -17.16 -0.45
CA LEU A 92 51.36 -17.97 -0.96
C LEU A 92 50.90 -19.02 0.06
N ASP A 93 51.83 -19.55 0.85
CA ASP A 93 51.59 -20.55 1.89
C ASP A 93 50.63 -20.08 2.99
N SER A 94 50.65 -18.79 3.37
CA SER A 94 49.77 -18.25 4.42
C SER A 94 48.33 -18.12 3.92
N LEU A 95 48.16 -17.57 2.72
CA LEU A 95 46.87 -17.43 2.04
C LEU A 95 46.21 -18.80 1.81
N GLN A 96 47.02 -19.78 1.43
CA GLN A 96 46.58 -21.14 1.19
C GLN A 96 46.02 -21.80 2.46
N MET A 97 46.65 -21.55 3.61
CA MET A 97 46.21 -22.06 4.91
C MET A 97 44.89 -21.42 5.35
N GLU A 98 44.76 -20.09 5.23
CA GLU A 98 43.51 -19.36 5.55
C GLU A 98 42.35 -19.83 4.67
N MET A 99 42.58 -19.96 3.35
CA MET A 99 41.59 -20.50 2.42
C MET A 99 41.22 -21.95 2.76
N SER A 100 42.18 -22.79 3.15
CA SER A 100 41.89 -24.15 3.58
C SER A 100 41.05 -24.21 4.85
N GLY A 101 41.28 -23.30 5.80
CA GLY A 101 40.54 -23.22 7.06
C GLY A 101 39.08 -22.86 6.80
N LEU A 102 38.86 -21.74 6.09
CA LEU A 102 37.54 -21.25 5.71
C LEU A 102 36.69 -22.32 5.02
N LEU A 103 37.28 -23.09 4.10
CA LEU A 103 36.53 -24.09 3.33
C LEU A 103 36.18 -25.36 4.11
N LYS A 104 36.98 -25.70 5.13
CA LYS A 104 36.64 -26.77 6.06
C LYS A 104 35.48 -26.35 6.95
N GLU A 105 35.49 -25.11 7.41
CA GLU A 105 34.42 -24.52 8.23
C GLU A 105 33.10 -24.40 7.44
N LEU A 106 33.18 -24.01 6.16
CA LEU A 106 32.03 -23.99 5.24
C LEU A 106 31.60 -25.38 4.72
N HIS A 107 32.22 -26.47 5.19
CA HIS A 107 31.93 -27.85 4.74
C HIS A 107 31.93 -28.04 3.21
N CYS A 108 32.90 -27.45 2.52
CA CYS A 108 32.97 -27.48 1.05
C CYS A 108 32.98 -28.93 0.50
N PRO A 109 32.07 -29.30 -0.42
CA PRO A 109 31.96 -30.67 -0.94
C PRO A 109 33.07 -31.04 -1.93
N TYR A 110 33.87 -30.07 -2.39
CA TYR A 110 34.92 -30.26 -3.41
C TYR A 110 36.32 -30.40 -2.80
N GLN A 111 36.47 -31.19 -1.75
CA GLN A 111 37.73 -31.28 -0.97
C GLN A 111 38.97 -31.63 -1.81
N GLU A 112 38.84 -32.54 -2.78
CA GLU A 112 39.94 -32.92 -3.68
C GLU A 112 40.37 -31.76 -4.60
N VAL A 113 39.39 -31.05 -5.16
CA VAL A 113 39.61 -29.90 -6.07
C VAL A 113 40.24 -28.74 -5.31
N VAL A 114 39.74 -28.45 -4.11
CA VAL A 114 40.29 -27.42 -3.22
C VAL A 114 41.72 -27.77 -2.82
N SER A 115 42.00 -29.02 -2.43
CA SER A 115 43.36 -29.43 -2.06
C SER A 115 44.36 -29.32 -3.23
N GLY A 116 43.89 -29.55 -4.46
CA GLY A 116 44.67 -29.41 -5.69
C GLY A 116 44.93 -27.96 -6.12
N ILE A 117 43.94 -27.08 -5.95
CA ILE A 117 44.06 -25.63 -6.17
C ILE A 117 45.05 -25.03 -5.17
N LEU A 118 44.90 -25.39 -3.89
CA LEU A 118 45.74 -24.91 -2.81
C LEU A 118 47.19 -25.36 -2.99
N LYS A 119 47.44 -26.64 -3.29
CA LYS A 119 48.81 -27.17 -3.49
C LYS A 119 49.47 -26.77 -4.82
N GLY A 120 48.82 -25.93 -5.64
CA GLY A 120 49.34 -25.48 -6.94
C GLY A 120 49.42 -26.58 -8.01
N ASN A 121 48.83 -27.75 -7.76
CA ASN A 121 48.89 -28.93 -8.63
C ASN A 121 47.83 -28.90 -9.74
N VAL A 122 46.78 -28.09 -9.59
CA VAL A 122 45.66 -27.99 -10.53
C VAL A 122 45.63 -26.58 -11.13
N ARG A 123 46.01 -26.46 -12.41
CA ARG A 123 45.90 -25.22 -13.21
C ARG A 123 44.68 -25.26 -14.13
N ASN A 124 43.52 -25.60 -13.57
CA ASN A 124 42.30 -25.77 -14.35
C ASN A 124 41.34 -24.63 -14.05
N THR A 125 41.13 -23.75 -15.04
CA THR A 125 40.23 -22.58 -14.96
C THR A 125 38.84 -22.97 -14.44
N LYS A 126 38.33 -24.14 -14.86
CA LYS A 126 37.02 -24.65 -14.42
C LYS A 126 36.95 -24.93 -12.93
N ASP A 127 38.06 -25.32 -12.31
CA ASP A 127 38.11 -25.65 -10.88
C ASP A 127 38.20 -24.38 -10.03
N HIS A 128 38.91 -23.35 -10.50
CA HIS A 128 38.87 -22.00 -9.92
C HIS A 128 37.47 -21.35 -10.04
N LEU A 129 36.77 -21.55 -11.15
CA LEU A 129 35.40 -21.04 -11.31
C LEU A 129 34.41 -21.75 -10.40
N LYS A 130 34.52 -23.09 -10.22
CA LYS A 130 33.72 -23.82 -9.21
C LYS A 130 33.96 -23.30 -7.80
N PHE A 131 35.19 -22.89 -7.50
CA PHE A 131 35.56 -22.33 -6.22
C PHE A 131 34.84 -21.01 -5.94
N VAL A 132 34.90 -20.08 -6.89
CA VAL A 132 34.18 -18.80 -6.81
C VAL A 132 32.66 -19.01 -6.75
N LEU A 133 32.14 -19.92 -7.59
CA LEU A 133 30.72 -20.27 -7.59
C LEU A 133 30.27 -20.76 -6.21
N PHE A 134 31.01 -21.68 -5.59
CA PHE A 134 30.71 -22.18 -4.25
C PHE A 134 30.64 -21.03 -3.22
N LEU A 135 31.67 -20.20 -3.14
CA LEU A 135 31.69 -19.06 -2.20
C LEU A 135 30.55 -18.07 -2.43
N SER A 136 30.24 -17.77 -3.69
CA SER A 136 29.11 -16.88 -4.03
C SER A 136 27.75 -17.49 -3.65
N SER A 137 27.57 -18.80 -3.86
CA SER A 137 26.33 -19.50 -3.50
C SER A 137 26.13 -19.62 -1.99
N GLU A 138 27.20 -19.86 -1.23
CA GLU A 138 27.15 -19.86 0.25
C GLU A 138 26.82 -18.47 0.79
N LEU A 139 27.37 -17.43 0.17
CA LEU A 139 27.09 -16.04 0.57
C LEU A 139 25.62 -15.67 0.30
N GLN A 140 25.09 -16.03 -0.87
CA GLN A 140 23.68 -15.85 -1.19
C GLN A 140 22.79 -16.63 -0.21
N ALA A 141 23.14 -17.87 0.13
CA ALA A 141 22.42 -18.68 1.11
C ALA A 141 22.43 -18.02 2.50
N ALA A 142 23.58 -17.53 2.95
CA ALA A 142 23.72 -16.81 4.22
C ALA A 142 22.86 -15.53 4.26
N GLU A 143 22.83 -14.74 3.18
CA GLU A 143 21.95 -13.58 3.08
C GLU A 143 20.46 -13.95 3.17
N ILE A 144 20.04 -15.02 2.48
CA ILE A 144 18.65 -15.50 2.52
C ILE A 144 18.27 -15.91 3.95
N VAL A 145 19.13 -16.64 4.65
CA VAL A 145 18.88 -17.08 6.03
C VAL A 145 18.77 -15.89 6.97
N ARG A 146 19.68 -14.91 6.88
CA ARG A 146 19.64 -13.69 7.70
C ARG A 146 18.37 -12.87 7.44
N ARG A 147 18.01 -12.65 6.18
CA ARG A 147 16.79 -11.91 5.83
C ARG A 147 15.52 -12.60 6.32
N ARG A 148 15.50 -13.94 6.34
CA ARG A 148 14.40 -14.71 6.94
C ARG A 148 14.32 -14.52 8.46
N GLN A 149 15.44 -14.56 9.16
CA GLN A 149 15.49 -14.28 10.61
C GLN A 149 15.02 -12.86 10.94
N ASP A 150 15.40 -11.86 10.14
CA ASP A 150 14.95 -10.49 10.32
C ASP A 150 13.43 -10.38 10.07
N SER A 151 12.90 -11.06 9.04
CA SER A 151 11.45 -11.12 8.82
C SER A 151 10.70 -11.83 9.94
N ASP A 152 11.21 -12.95 10.48
CA ASP A 152 10.59 -13.66 11.60
C ASP A 152 10.61 -12.81 12.88
N LYS A 153 11.74 -12.17 13.22
CA LYS A 153 11.86 -11.26 14.37
C LYS A 153 10.90 -10.06 14.28
N GLN A 154 10.58 -9.63 13.07
CA GLN A 154 9.71 -8.48 12.80
C GLN A 154 8.23 -8.88 12.67
N GLN A 155 7.97 -10.16 12.41
CA GLN A 155 6.62 -10.74 12.32
C GLN A 155 6.11 -11.27 13.67
N ASP A 156 7.00 -11.59 14.63
CA ASP A 156 6.65 -12.11 15.96
C ASP A 156 6.40 -11.04 17.04
N LYS A 157 6.77 -9.77 16.80
CA LYS A 157 6.45 -8.70 17.76
C LYS A 157 5.03 -8.18 17.52
N ASN A 158 4.12 -8.58 18.40
CA ASN A 158 2.73 -8.09 18.44
C ASN A 158 2.70 -6.56 18.20
N PRO A 159 1.91 -6.03 17.25
CA PRO A 159 1.84 -4.59 16.97
C PRO A 159 1.48 -3.76 18.22
N ALA A 160 0.74 -4.34 19.16
CA ALA A 160 0.44 -3.71 20.44
C ALA A 160 1.70 -3.48 21.30
N TYR A 161 2.69 -4.38 21.23
CA TYR A 161 3.96 -4.24 21.94
C TYR A 161 4.80 -3.10 21.34
N HIS A 162 4.83 -2.96 20.01
CA HIS A 162 5.49 -1.83 19.36
C HIS A 162 4.85 -0.48 19.74
N GLN A 163 3.52 -0.42 19.85
CA GLN A 163 2.82 0.76 20.33
C GLN A 163 3.17 1.06 21.79
N LEU A 164 3.22 0.04 22.64
CA LEU A 164 3.62 0.20 24.04
C LEU A 164 5.06 0.71 24.17
N LEU A 165 5.99 0.17 23.38
CA LEU A 165 7.38 0.65 23.32
C LEU A 165 7.43 2.12 22.90
N ALA A 166 6.70 2.51 21.85
CA ALA A 166 6.64 3.90 21.41
C ALA A 166 6.08 4.83 22.49
N ILE A 167 5.08 4.38 23.26
CA ILE A 167 4.55 5.13 24.41
C ILE A 167 5.62 5.28 25.49
N CYS A 168 6.30 4.20 25.85
CA CYS A 168 7.37 4.25 26.86
C CYS A 168 8.52 5.16 26.43
N GLU A 169 8.96 5.07 25.18
CA GLU A 169 10.00 5.95 24.61
C GLU A 169 9.57 7.42 24.64
N THR A 170 8.34 7.72 24.21
CA THR A 170 7.79 9.09 24.21
C THR A 170 7.67 9.67 25.62
N LEU A 171 7.39 8.83 26.62
CA LEU A 171 7.24 9.23 28.02
C LEU A 171 8.54 9.14 28.83
N GLU A 172 9.65 8.75 28.19
CA GLU A 172 10.95 8.49 28.81
C GLU A 172 10.84 7.49 29.98
N LEU A 173 10.08 6.42 29.78
CA LEU A 173 9.89 5.33 30.73
C LEU A 173 10.80 4.14 30.36
N PRO A 174 11.23 3.34 31.36
CA PRO A 174 12.01 2.14 31.10
C PRO A 174 11.23 1.16 30.24
N GLU A 175 11.97 0.38 29.44
CA GLU A 175 11.38 -0.67 28.62
C GLU A 175 10.64 -1.69 29.52
N PRO A 176 9.42 -2.12 29.15
CA PRO A 176 8.59 -3.01 29.97
C PRO A 176 9.08 -4.47 29.91
N ARG A 177 10.38 -4.71 30.14
CA ARG A 177 10.98 -6.05 30.18
C ARG A 177 10.55 -6.74 31.46
N GLU A 178 9.82 -7.85 31.31
CA GLU A 178 9.39 -8.75 32.40
C GLU A 178 8.55 -8.10 33.51
N GLN A 179 8.08 -6.87 33.31
CA GLN A 179 7.22 -6.16 34.26
C GLN A 179 5.77 -6.63 34.14
N ASP A 180 5.07 -6.66 35.27
CA ASP A 180 3.62 -6.89 35.29
C ASP A 180 2.87 -5.80 34.51
N ALA A 181 1.85 -6.19 33.76
CA ALA A 181 1.11 -5.28 32.88
C ALA A 181 0.47 -4.13 33.66
N ALA A 182 -0.12 -4.40 34.83
CA ALA A 182 -0.75 -3.37 35.64
C ALA A 182 0.28 -2.35 36.18
N ALA A 183 1.48 -2.84 36.53
CA ALA A 183 2.58 -1.97 36.94
C ALA A 183 3.02 -1.02 35.82
N VAL A 184 3.19 -1.54 34.60
CA VAL A 184 3.55 -0.72 33.42
C VAL A 184 2.48 0.34 33.14
N PHE A 185 1.20 -0.05 33.09
CA PHE A 185 0.11 0.92 32.85
C PHE A 185 -0.01 1.96 33.96
N SER A 186 0.25 1.59 35.21
CA SER A 186 0.27 2.54 36.33
C SER A 186 1.42 3.55 36.19
N GLN A 187 2.61 3.13 35.77
CA GLN A 187 3.74 4.04 35.49
C GLN A 187 3.41 5.02 34.36
N VAL A 188 2.83 4.51 33.27
CA VAL A 188 2.38 5.31 32.13
C VAL A 188 1.34 6.34 32.58
N GLN A 189 0.30 5.92 33.30
CA GLN A 189 -0.75 6.81 33.82
C GLN A 189 -0.17 7.91 34.71
N ASN A 190 0.70 7.55 35.66
CA ASN A 190 1.34 8.51 36.57
C ASN A 190 2.21 9.54 35.83
N LYS A 191 2.93 9.13 34.79
CA LYS A 191 3.74 10.06 33.98
C LYS A 191 2.85 10.98 33.15
N ILE A 192 1.78 10.45 32.54
CA ILE A 192 0.79 11.24 31.81
C ILE A 192 0.15 12.29 32.72
N ASP A 193 -0.29 11.91 33.92
CA ASP A 193 -0.91 12.85 34.88
C ASP A 193 0.06 13.97 35.32
N LYS A 194 1.36 13.69 35.40
CA LYS A 194 2.38 14.72 35.65
C LYS A 194 2.53 15.66 34.46
N VAL A 195 2.60 15.14 33.24
CA VAL A 195 2.73 15.95 32.01
C VAL A 195 1.50 16.83 31.81
N LEU A 196 0.30 16.29 32.04
CA LEU A 196 -0.96 17.03 31.90
C LEU A 196 -1.06 18.23 32.86
N LYS A 197 -0.42 18.18 34.04
CA LYS A 197 -0.36 19.30 34.98
C LYS A 197 0.57 20.43 34.55
N VAL A 198 1.57 20.13 33.72
CA VAL A 198 2.54 21.11 33.20
C VAL A 198 1.96 21.85 31.99
N LEU A 199 1.12 21.18 31.21
CA LEU A 199 0.52 21.75 30.01
C LEU A 199 -0.53 22.82 30.37
N PRO A 200 -0.67 23.88 29.55
CA PRO A 200 -1.65 24.92 29.79
C PRO A 200 -3.08 24.35 29.81
N ASN A 201 -3.91 24.89 30.71
CA ASN A 201 -5.28 24.46 30.96
C ASN A 201 -6.08 24.36 29.65
N GLY A 202 -6.59 23.17 29.33
CA GLY A 202 -7.43 22.92 28.16
C GLY A 202 -6.77 22.18 26.99
N SER A 203 -5.49 21.79 27.10
CA SER A 203 -4.75 21.19 25.98
C SER A 203 -5.30 19.85 25.46
N VAL A 204 -5.97 19.04 26.31
CA VAL A 204 -6.35 17.65 25.96
C VAL A 204 -7.87 17.42 25.84
N GLY A 205 -8.71 18.40 26.18
CA GLY A 205 -10.17 18.29 26.11
C GLY A 205 -10.77 17.18 27.01
N ASN A 206 -12.08 17.22 27.25
CA ASN A 206 -12.74 16.17 28.02
C ASN A 206 -13.02 14.94 27.13
N PRO A 207 -12.95 13.71 27.67
CA PRO A 207 -13.41 12.52 26.95
C PRO A 207 -14.90 12.61 26.61
N VAL A 208 -15.29 12.12 25.44
CA VAL A 208 -16.70 11.99 25.05
C VAL A 208 -17.39 10.97 25.95
N LEU A 209 -16.74 9.83 26.20
CA LEU A 209 -17.26 8.77 27.05
C LEU A 209 -16.92 9.03 28.52
N LYS A 210 -17.89 9.55 29.28
CA LYS A 210 -17.71 9.96 30.68
C LYS A 210 -17.96 8.84 31.71
N LYS A 211 -18.64 7.77 31.30
CA LYS A 211 -19.05 6.68 32.20
C LYS A 211 -18.27 5.42 31.91
N SER A 212 -17.87 4.71 32.97
CA SER A 212 -17.38 3.35 32.85
C SER A 212 -18.51 2.43 32.37
N LEU A 213 -18.19 1.56 31.42
CA LEU A 213 -19.14 0.60 30.85
C LEU A 213 -19.12 -0.70 31.64
N SER A 214 -20.29 -1.31 31.84
CA SER A 214 -20.42 -2.67 32.39
C SER A 214 -20.01 -3.72 31.34
N SER A 215 -19.78 -4.96 31.77
CA SER A 215 -19.44 -6.06 30.85
C SER A 215 -20.47 -6.25 29.73
N GLU A 216 -21.77 -6.17 30.06
CA GLU A 216 -22.85 -6.29 29.08
C GLU A 216 -22.86 -5.10 28.10
N GLN A 217 -22.54 -3.89 28.59
CA GLN A 217 -22.45 -2.70 27.74
C GLN A 217 -21.24 -2.75 26.81
N TRP A 218 -20.11 -3.28 27.26
CA TRP A 218 -18.93 -3.53 26.43
C TRP A 218 -19.24 -4.49 25.29
N GLU A 219 -19.94 -5.58 25.56
CA GLU A 219 -20.36 -6.54 24.54
C GLU A 219 -21.29 -5.88 23.50
N LYS A 220 -22.30 -5.13 23.96
CA LYS A 220 -23.19 -4.36 23.07
C LYS A 220 -22.41 -3.37 22.21
N LEU A 221 -21.42 -2.70 22.79
CA LEU A 221 -20.60 -1.72 22.09
C LEU A 221 -19.69 -2.37 21.03
N HIS A 222 -19.07 -3.50 21.34
CA HIS A 222 -18.33 -4.31 20.36
C HIS A 222 -19.22 -4.78 19.21
N ASN A 223 -20.46 -5.19 19.50
CA ASN A 223 -21.43 -5.57 18.47
C ASN A 223 -21.77 -4.38 17.55
N ILE A 224 -22.00 -3.19 18.12
CA ILE A 224 -22.24 -1.97 17.34
C ILE A 224 -21.02 -1.64 16.46
N ASN A 225 -19.81 -1.66 17.02
CA ASN A 225 -18.58 -1.39 16.27
C ASN A 225 -18.39 -2.39 15.11
N THR A 226 -18.70 -3.66 15.35
CA THR A 226 -18.62 -4.72 14.33
C THR A 226 -19.58 -4.45 13.17
N VAL A 227 -20.85 -4.16 13.48
CA VAL A 227 -21.87 -3.84 12.47
C VAL A 227 -21.48 -2.60 11.68
N LEU A 228 -21.14 -1.50 12.36
CA LEU A 228 -20.74 -0.24 11.71
C LEU A 228 -19.48 -0.44 10.85
N SER A 229 -18.46 -1.12 11.37
CA SER A 229 -17.24 -1.41 10.62
C SER A 229 -17.52 -2.22 9.35
N SER A 230 -18.44 -3.19 9.40
CA SER A 230 -18.85 -3.95 8.22
C SER A 230 -19.56 -3.07 7.18
N GLU A 231 -20.41 -2.15 7.62
CA GLU A 231 -21.17 -1.24 6.77
C GLU A 231 -20.25 -0.19 6.12
N TYR A 232 -19.38 0.45 6.91
CA TYR A 232 -18.38 1.39 6.40
C TYR A 232 -17.40 0.73 5.45
N LYS A 233 -17.01 -0.53 5.72
CA LYS A 233 -16.19 -1.31 4.78
C LYS A 233 -16.90 -1.51 3.45
N CYS A 234 -18.19 -1.84 3.46
CA CYS A 234 -19.01 -1.94 2.26
C CYS A 234 -19.05 -0.60 1.50
N ARG A 235 -19.36 0.51 2.19
CA ARG A 235 -19.39 1.85 1.60
C ARG A 235 -18.04 2.26 0.99
N ARG A 236 -16.93 2.00 1.68
CA ARG A 236 -15.57 2.27 1.18
C ARG A 236 -15.27 1.46 -0.08
N ARG A 237 -15.63 0.17 -0.12
CA ARG A 237 -15.49 -0.64 -1.36
C ARG A 237 -16.28 -0.03 -2.52
N MET A 238 -17.52 0.37 -2.27
CA MET A 238 -18.36 1.00 -3.28
C MET A 238 -17.75 2.30 -3.79
N LEU A 239 -17.31 3.20 -2.91
CA LEU A 239 -16.69 4.47 -3.28
C LEU A 239 -15.38 4.27 -4.05
N ILE A 240 -14.54 3.32 -3.63
CA ILE A 240 -13.32 2.94 -4.33
C ILE A 240 -13.65 2.40 -5.73
N LYS A 241 -14.66 1.53 -5.84
CA LYS A 241 -15.09 0.98 -7.14
C LYS A 241 -15.69 2.07 -8.03
N ARG A 242 -16.45 3.02 -7.46
CA ARG A 242 -16.98 4.18 -8.17
C ARG A 242 -15.84 5.05 -8.70
N LEU A 243 -14.79 5.27 -7.90
CA LEU A 243 -13.58 5.95 -8.34
C LEU A 243 -12.90 5.21 -9.49
N ASP A 244 -12.73 3.88 -9.39
CA ASP A 244 -12.16 3.03 -10.44
C ASP A 244 -12.93 3.20 -11.76
N VAL A 245 -14.26 3.07 -11.73
CA VAL A 245 -15.12 3.20 -12.92
C VAL A 245 -15.12 4.62 -13.48
N THR A 246 -15.03 5.64 -12.61
CA THR A 246 -14.94 7.04 -13.03
C THR A 246 -13.62 7.33 -13.75
N VAL A 247 -12.50 6.75 -13.29
CA VAL A 247 -11.22 6.88 -13.99
C VAL A 247 -11.23 6.09 -15.30
N GLN A 248 -11.85 4.91 -15.32
CA GLN A 248 -11.98 4.10 -16.53
C GLN A 248 -12.80 4.81 -17.62
N SER A 249 -13.84 5.57 -17.27
CA SER A 249 -14.67 6.27 -18.25
C SER A 249 -13.92 7.37 -18.99
N PHE A 250 -12.84 7.95 -18.41
CA PHE A 250 -11.98 8.88 -19.15
C PHE A 250 -11.34 8.21 -20.37
N GLY A 251 -11.03 6.92 -20.30
CA GLY A 251 -10.47 6.15 -21.41
C GLY A 251 -11.43 5.87 -22.58
N TRP A 252 -12.68 6.33 -22.54
CA TRP A 252 -13.65 6.10 -23.61
C TRP A 252 -13.49 7.07 -24.80
N SER A 253 -12.83 8.21 -24.61
CA SER A 253 -12.52 9.14 -25.69
C SER A 253 -11.21 8.77 -26.40
N ASP A 254 -11.15 8.94 -27.74
CA ASP A 254 -9.95 8.59 -28.52
C ASP A 254 -8.72 9.41 -28.11
N ARG A 255 -8.92 10.68 -27.72
CA ARG A 255 -7.87 11.54 -27.18
C ARG A 255 -7.29 11.01 -25.86
N ALA A 256 -8.12 10.41 -25.00
CA ALA A 256 -7.69 9.91 -23.71
C ALA A 256 -7.06 8.52 -23.76
N LYS A 257 -7.40 7.70 -24.77
CA LYS A 257 -6.76 6.39 -25.01
C LYS A 257 -5.24 6.50 -25.15
N VAL A 258 -4.76 7.57 -25.77
CA VAL A 258 -3.31 7.87 -25.91
C VAL A 258 -2.66 8.23 -24.58
N MET A 259 -3.44 8.71 -23.60
CA MET A 259 -2.94 9.17 -22.29
C MET A 259 -3.16 8.14 -21.17
N VAL A 260 -3.57 6.91 -21.48
CA VAL A 260 -3.91 5.87 -20.49
C VAL A 260 -2.75 5.59 -19.55
N ASP A 261 -1.53 5.47 -20.07
CA ASP A 261 -0.34 5.20 -19.25
C ASP A 261 -0.05 6.35 -18.28
N SER A 262 -0.21 7.59 -18.73
CA SER A 262 -0.05 8.77 -17.87
C SER A 262 -1.12 8.81 -16.77
N MET A 263 -2.37 8.49 -17.10
CA MET A 263 -3.46 8.42 -16.12
C MET A 263 -3.24 7.30 -15.11
N ALA A 264 -2.81 6.11 -15.58
CA ALA A 264 -2.49 4.98 -14.73
C ALA A 264 -1.33 5.31 -13.78
N ARG A 265 -0.26 5.94 -14.28
CA ARG A 265 0.89 6.37 -13.47
C ARG A 265 0.49 7.31 -12.33
N ALA A 266 -0.47 8.20 -12.57
CA ALA A 266 -0.98 9.11 -11.54
C ALA A 266 -1.99 8.46 -10.58
N TYR A 267 -2.82 7.56 -11.09
CA TYR A 267 -3.94 6.96 -10.34
C TYR A 267 -3.53 5.75 -9.51
N GLN A 268 -2.76 4.82 -10.08
CA GLN A 268 -2.48 3.53 -9.45
C GLN A 268 -1.83 3.68 -8.06
N PRO A 269 -0.81 4.52 -7.83
CA PRO A 269 -0.23 4.67 -6.50
C PRO A 269 -1.27 5.09 -5.45
N LYS A 270 -2.14 6.03 -5.82
CA LYS A 270 -3.25 6.48 -4.94
C LYS A 270 -4.24 5.36 -4.70
N ARG A 271 -4.58 4.60 -5.74
CA ARG A 271 -5.53 3.49 -5.64
C ARG A 271 -5.05 2.37 -4.72
N HIS A 272 -3.75 2.05 -4.74
CA HIS A 272 -3.16 1.04 -3.85
C HIS A 272 -3.12 1.52 -2.39
N SER A 273 -3.04 2.83 -2.14
CA SER A 273 -3.13 3.39 -0.78
C SER A 273 -4.55 3.32 -0.17
N LEU A 274 -5.59 3.24 -1.01
CA LEU A 274 -6.98 3.24 -0.56
C LEU A 274 -7.39 1.85 -0.06
N ARG A 275 -7.59 1.75 1.25
CA ARG A 275 -8.05 0.51 1.90
C ARG A 275 -9.57 0.52 2.12
N PRO A 276 -10.25 -0.62 1.94
CA PRO A 276 -11.66 -0.75 2.32
C PRO A 276 -11.93 -0.80 3.82
N GLN A 277 -10.98 -1.26 4.63
CA GLN A 277 -11.14 -1.45 6.07
C GLN A 277 -11.40 -0.10 6.77
N SER A 278 -12.24 -0.11 7.81
CA SER A 278 -12.37 1.03 8.72
C SER A 278 -11.03 1.26 9.43
N SER A 279 -10.69 2.52 9.66
CA SER A 279 -9.55 2.92 10.49
C SER A 279 -9.96 3.30 11.91
N VAL A 280 -11.25 3.20 12.22
CA VAL A 280 -11.82 3.52 13.53
C VAL A 280 -12.08 2.22 14.27
N ASP A 281 -11.56 2.11 15.49
CA ASP A 281 -11.75 0.98 16.40
C ASP A 281 -12.16 1.46 17.81
N MET A 282 -12.36 0.51 18.73
CA MET A 282 -12.71 0.76 20.13
C MET A 282 -11.73 1.69 20.83
N ALA A 283 -10.44 1.60 20.52
CA ALA A 283 -9.43 2.48 21.08
C ALA A 283 -9.68 3.95 20.69
N ASP A 284 -10.06 4.22 19.44
CA ASP A 284 -10.36 5.57 18.97
C ASP A 284 -11.60 6.14 19.65
N LEU A 285 -12.61 5.30 19.92
CA LEU A 285 -13.80 5.69 20.67
C LEU A 285 -13.45 6.14 22.09
N LEU A 286 -12.56 5.40 22.77
CA LEU A 286 -12.12 5.73 24.14
C LEU A 286 -11.22 6.96 24.17
N ALA A 287 -10.42 7.15 23.13
CA ALA A 287 -9.56 8.32 22.99
C ALA A 287 -10.32 9.60 22.58
N ALA A 288 -11.52 9.45 22.02
CA ALA A 288 -12.31 10.56 21.48
C ALA A 288 -12.63 11.64 22.53
N ARG A 289 -12.46 12.90 22.13
CA ARG A 289 -12.68 14.09 22.94
C ARG A 289 -13.90 14.89 22.46
N GLU A 290 -14.44 15.75 23.31
CA GLU A 290 -15.67 16.52 23.04
C GLU A 290 -15.58 17.40 21.78
N ASP A 291 -14.37 17.74 21.34
CA ASP A 291 -14.12 18.47 20.10
C ASP A 291 -14.59 17.71 18.84
N ILE A 292 -14.57 16.37 18.85
CA ILE A 292 -15.08 15.57 17.73
C ILE A 292 -16.58 15.76 17.50
N CYS A 293 -17.32 16.18 18.53
CA CYS A 293 -18.74 16.51 18.42
C CYS A 293 -18.96 17.86 17.72
N ASN A 294 -17.93 18.70 17.62
CA ASN A 294 -17.98 19.98 16.91
C ASN A 294 -17.71 19.77 15.41
N MET A 295 -18.73 19.28 14.70
CA MET A 295 -18.63 19.06 13.25
C MET A 295 -18.81 20.38 12.48
N VAL A 296 -17.70 21.02 12.14
CA VAL A 296 -17.72 22.20 11.27
C VAL A 296 -18.16 21.78 9.87
N LYS A 297 -19.18 22.46 9.32
CA LYS A 297 -19.65 22.21 7.96
C LYS A 297 -18.49 22.44 6.98
N THR A 298 -18.19 21.44 6.16
CA THR A 298 -17.18 21.52 5.09
C THR A 298 -17.51 22.57 4.03
N SER A 299 -18.78 22.98 3.93
CA SER A 299 -19.26 24.09 3.09
C SER A 299 -19.21 25.46 3.78
N SER A 300 -18.72 25.56 5.01
CA SER A 300 -18.65 26.83 5.73
C SER A 300 -17.74 27.83 5.03
N GLY A 301 -18.07 29.12 5.16
CA GLY A 301 -17.29 30.21 4.58
C GLY A 301 -15.83 30.16 5.00
N SER A 302 -15.56 29.93 6.29
CA SER A 302 -14.21 29.83 6.85
C SER A 302 -13.39 28.66 6.29
N SER A 303 -14.01 27.49 6.06
CA SER A 303 -13.34 26.38 5.37
C SER A 303 -13.03 26.71 3.91
N ARG A 304 -13.83 27.56 3.25
CA ARG A 304 -13.66 27.87 1.82
C ARG A 304 -12.79 29.10 1.54
N GLU A 305 -12.69 30.03 2.48
CA GLU A 305 -11.90 31.28 2.41
C GLU A 305 -10.45 31.06 1.97
N LYS A 306 -9.84 29.95 2.40
CA LYS A 306 -8.43 29.60 2.08
C LYS A 306 -8.27 28.45 1.09
N THR A 307 -9.35 27.97 0.48
CA THR A 307 -9.32 26.82 -0.47
C THR A 307 -9.37 27.23 -1.94
N ALA A 308 -8.99 28.48 -2.24
CA ALA A 308 -8.80 28.92 -3.62
C ALA A 308 -7.76 27.99 -4.29
N CYS A 309 -8.19 27.26 -5.31
CA CYS A 309 -7.33 26.35 -6.06
C CYS A 309 -7.57 26.55 -7.56
N ALA A 310 -6.73 25.94 -8.40
CA ALA A 310 -6.82 26.08 -9.86
C ALA A 310 -8.22 25.76 -10.43
N LEU A 311 -9.00 24.92 -9.73
CA LEU A 311 -10.38 24.58 -10.08
C LEU A 311 -11.41 25.51 -9.41
N ASN A 312 -11.29 25.75 -8.10
CA ASN A 312 -12.20 26.61 -7.34
C ASN A 312 -11.55 27.98 -7.12
N LYS A 313 -11.59 28.84 -8.14
CA LYS A 313 -10.91 30.15 -8.12
C LYS A 313 -11.67 31.25 -7.37
N ILE A 314 -12.99 31.13 -7.26
CA ILE A 314 -13.86 32.21 -6.79
C ILE A 314 -14.66 31.72 -5.58
N LEU A 315 -14.53 32.44 -4.47
CA LEU A 315 -15.43 32.30 -3.32
C LEU A 315 -16.72 33.08 -3.60
N MET A 316 -17.81 32.35 -3.85
CA MET A 316 -19.12 32.98 -3.99
C MET A 316 -19.56 33.51 -2.61
N GLY A 317 -19.83 34.81 -2.53
CA GLY A 317 -20.36 35.45 -1.33
C GLY A 317 -21.78 34.99 -0.98
N ARG A 318 -22.41 35.66 -0.01
CA ARG A 318 -23.80 35.36 0.39
C ARG A 318 -24.74 35.51 -0.81
N VAL A 319 -25.22 34.39 -1.34
CA VAL A 319 -26.21 34.39 -2.42
C VAL A 319 -27.58 34.71 -1.80
N PRO A 320 -28.25 35.79 -2.21
CA PRO A 320 -29.61 36.10 -1.75
C PRO A 320 -30.54 34.93 -2.06
N ASP A 321 -31.52 34.69 -1.20
CA ASP A 321 -32.53 33.66 -1.47
C ASP A 321 -33.21 33.99 -2.81
N ARG A 322 -33.22 33.01 -3.73
CA ARG A 322 -33.81 33.17 -5.06
C ARG A 322 -35.27 32.69 -5.10
N GLY A 323 -35.82 32.32 -3.95
CA GLY A 323 -37.17 31.78 -3.84
C GLY A 323 -37.31 30.43 -4.52
N GLY A 324 -38.56 30.02 -4.78
CA GLY A 324 -38.86 28.77 -5.48
C GLY A 324 -38.90 27.54 -4.55
N ARG A 325 -38.96 27.75 -3.23
CA ARG A 325 -39.27 26.65 -2.33
C ARG A 325 -40.70 26.18 -2.64
N PRO A 326 -40.96 24.86 -2.70
CA PRO A 326 -42.31 24.35 -2.92
C PRO A 326 -43.36 24.87 -1.93
N SER A 327 -42.94 25.34 -0.75
CA SER A 327 -43.78 25.98 0.27
C SER A 327 -44.08 27.46 0.03
N GLU A 328 -43.30 28.13 -0.83
CA GLU A 328 -43.41 29.56 -1.17
C GLU A 328 -44.07 29.76 -2.54
N ILE A 329 -44.19 28.69 -3.33
CA ILE A 329 -44.91 28.70 -4.60
C ILE A 329 -46.39 28.58 -4.28
N GLU A 330 -47.14 29.66 -4.57
CA GLU A 330 -48.59 29.60 -4.54
C GLU A 330 -49.06 28.51 -5.50
N ALA A 331 -49.93 27.62 -5.01
CA ALA A 331 -50.47 26.55 -5.86
C ALA A 331 -51.10 27.21 -7.09
N PRO A 332 -50.80 26.73 -8.32
CA PRO A 332 -51.39 27.29 -9.51
C PRO A 332 -52.92 27.31 -9.31
N PRO A 333 -53.60 28.40 -9.73
CA PRO A 333 -55.04 28.44 -9.68
C PRO A 333 -55.59 27.17 -10.32
N PRO A 334 -56.66 26.55 -9.80
CA PRO A 334 -57.26 25.40 -10.43
C PRO A 334 -57.74 25.79 -11.85
N GLU A 335 -56.87 25.59 -12.84
CA GLU A 335 -57.11 25.91 -14.26
C GLU A 335 -58.14 24.98 -14.90
N MET A 336 -58.60 23.97 -14.17
CA MET A 336 -59.56 22.99 -14.67
C MET A 336 -60.89 23.16 -13.94
N PRO A 337 -61.96 23.59 -14.65
CA PRO A 337 -63.31 23.60 -14.08
C PRO A 337 -63.63 22.22 -13.51
N PRO A 338 -64.34 22.13 -12.36
CA PRO A 338 -64.74 20.84 -11.82
C PRO A 338 -65.53 20.09 -12.90
N TRP A 339 -65.14 18.84 -13.16
CA TRP A 339 -65.79 17.97 -14.13
C TRP A 339 -67.29 17.86 -13.81
N GLN A 340 -68.11 18.65 -14.50
CA GLN A 340 -69.56 18.53 -14.42
C GLN A 340 -69.98 17.35 -15.28
N LYS A 341 -70.70 16.41 -14.66
CA LYS A 341 -71.33 15.29 -15.36
C LYS A 341 -72.26 15.87 -16.43
N ARG A 342 -72.07 15.46 -17.69
CA ARG A 342 -72.94 15.88 -18.79
C ARG A 342 -74.38 15.50 -18.43
N GLN A 343 -75.30 16.45 -18.62
CA GLN A 343 -76.71 16.25 -18.37
C GLN A 343 -77.24 15.24 -19.39
N ASP A 344 -77.56 14.03 -18.94
CA ASP A 344 -78.32 13.08 -19.76
C ASP A 344 -79.75 13.61 -19.82
N GLY A 345 -80.11 14.22 -20.95
CA GLY A 345 -81.41 14.85 -21.17
C GLY A 345 -81.66 15.08 -22.64
N GLY A 346 -82.53 14.24 -23.21
CA GLY A 346 -82.73 14.11 -24.64
C GLY A 346 -83.59 15.19 -25.29
N GLY A 347 -83.60 15.11 -26.62
CA GLY A 347 -84.74 15.47 -27.45
C GLY A 347 -84.83 16.93 -27.87
N GLY A 348 -84.56 17.16 -29.16
CA GLY A 348 -85.47 17.99 -29.94
C GLY A 348 -84.84 19.03 -30.85
N TRP A 349 -84.87 18.72 -32.15
CA TRP A 349 -85.29 19.59 -33.26
C TRP A 349 -84.78 21.04 -33.34
N GLY A 350 -84.15 21.36 -34.48
CA GLY A 350 -84.46 22.63 -35.17
C GLY A 350 -83.27 23.40 -35.75
N GLY A 351 -82.91 23.07 -37.00
CA GLY A 351 -82.88 24.04 -38.10
C GLY A 351 -81.76 25.08 -38.21
N HIS A 352 -81.33 25.26 -39.47
CA HIS A 352 -80.49 26.34 -40.03
C HIS A 352 -78.97 26.12 -39.84
N GLY A 353 -78.15 25.86 -40.86
CA GLY A 353 -78.27 26.10 -42.29
C GLY A 353 -77.18 27.08 -42.75
N ARG A 354 -76.38 26.62 -43.72
CA ARG A 354 -75.57 27.36 -44.73
C ARG A 354 -74.04 27.40 -44.58
N GLY A 355 -73.42 26.79 -45.60
CA GLY A 355 -72.22 27.29 -46.31
C GLY A 355 -70.90 26.72 -45.79
N GLY A 356 -70.03 26.09 -46.57
CA GLY A 356 -69.92 25.94 -48.02
C GLY A 356 -68.43 25.98 -48.42
N GLY A 357 -68.00 25.02 -49.24
CA GLY A 357 -66.67 24.98 -49.90
C GLY A 357 -65.56 24.39 -49.03
N GLY A 358 -64.82 23.35 -49.41
CA GLY A 358 -64.31 23.01 -50.74
C GLY A 358 -62.79 23.23 -50.76
N TRP A 359 -62.05 22.43 -51.53
CA TRP A 359 -60.58 22.41 -51.73
C TRP A 359 -59.79 21.77 -50.57
N GLY A 360 -58.97 20.73 -50.73
CA GLY A 360 -58.46 20.06 -51.92
C GLY A 360 -57.06 19.50 -51.62
N ARG A 361 -56.90 18.18 -51.82
CA ARG A 361 -55.70 17.46 -52.31
C ARG A 361 -54.34 17.57 -51.58
N GLY A 362 -53.82 16.38 -51.28
CA GLY A 362 -52.39 16.01 -51.35
C GLY A 362 -51.97 15.19 -50.12
N GLY A 363 -51.66 13.89 -50.15
CA GLY A 363 -51.34 12.96 -51.25
C GLY A 363 -49.94 12.38 -51.05
N GLY A 364 -49.85 11.04 -50.89
CA GLY A 364 -48.62 10.22 -50.92
C GLY A 364 -48.17 9.76 -49.53
N GLY A 365 -48.24 8.49 -49.13
CA GLY A 365 -47.85 7.26 -49.84
C GLY A 365 -46.36 7.00 -49.57
N GLY A 366 -45.87 5.93 -48.94
CA GLY A 366 -46.41 4.60 -48.70
C GLY A 366 -45.70 3.59 -49.61
N ASP A 367 -44.53 3.09 -49.20
CA ASP A 367 -43.82 1.95 -49.81
C ASP A 367 -43.02 1.26 -48.67
N SER A 368 -43.37 0.08 -48.15
CA SER A 368 -43.35 -1.28 -48.72
C SER A 368 -41.95 -1.85 -49.04
N TRP A 369 -41.40 -2.54 -48.05
CA TRP A 369 -40.84 -3.91 -48.10
C TRP A 369 -40.44 -4.54 -49.45
N ARG A 370 -39.17 -4.97 -49.53
CA ARG A 370 -38.61 -6.23 -50.09
C ARG A 370 -37.07 -6.09 -50.05
N GLY A 371 -36.22 -7.06 -49.72
CA GLY A 371 -36.32 -8.49 -49.46
C GLY A 371 -34.93 -9.11 -49.70
N GLY A 372 -34.61 -10.20 -49.01
CA GLY A 372 -33.46 -11.09 -49.27
C GLY A 372 -32.22 -10.81 -48.40
N GLY A 373 -31.53 -11.78 -47.80
CA GLY A 373 -31.64 -13.23 -47.82
C GLY A 373 -30.30 -13.85 -47.40
N ARG A 374 -30.33 -14.67 -46.34
CA ARG A 374 -29.50 -15.85 -46.02
C ARG A 374 -27.96 -15.78 -46.08
N ARG A 375 -27.34 -16.05 -44.93
CA ARG A 375 -26.36 -17.11 -44.58
C ARG A 375 -25.95 -16.85 -43.12
N GLY A 376 -25.91 -17.76 -42.15
CA GLY A 376 -25.86 -19.22 -42.15
C GLY A 376 -24.79 -19.65 -41.14
N GLY A 377 -25.15 -20.49 -40.16
CA GLY A 377 -24.25 -21.12 -39.18
C GLY A 377 -24.41 -20.53 -37.77
N GLY A 378 -24.93 -21.18 -36.74
CA GLY A 378 -25.02 -22.62 -36.47
C GLY A 378 -24.09 -22.92 -35.29
N GLY A 379 -24.63 -23.17 -34.08
CA GLY A 379 -23.79 -23.53 -32.94
C GLY A 379 -24.46 -23.54 -31.56
N VAL A 380 -25.06 -24.69 -31.24
CA VAL A 380 -25.08 -25.37 -29.92
C VAL A 380 -25.82 -24.70 -28.74
N ARG A 381 -26.98 -25.30 -28.44
CA ARG A 381 -27.62 -25.31 -27.13
C ARG A 381 -26.78 -26.12 -26.15
N ASN A 382 -26.54 -25.60 -24.95
CA ASN A 382 -26.40 -26.42 -23.75
C ASN A 382 -27.22 -25.78 -22.63
N HIS A 383 -28.28 -26.47 -22.23
CA HIS A 383 -28.94 -26.33 -20.95
C HIS A 383 -28.09 -27.04 -19.90
N SER A 384 -27.87 -26.44 -18.74
CA SER A 384 -28.24 -27.02 -17.42
C SER A 384 -27.70 -26.18 -16.26
N GLY A 385 -28.52 -26.05 -15.22
CA GLY A 385 -28.07 -25.78 -13.85
C GLY A 385 -28.35 -24.40 -13.27
N HIS A 386 -29.63 -23.99 -13.17
CA HIS A 386 -30.04 -22.93 -12.24
C HIS A 386 -30.93 -23.55 -11.16
N GLU A 387 -30.40 -23.66 -9.95
CA GLU A 387 -31.16 -24.08 -8.77
C GLU A 387 -32.04 -22.92 -8.29
N HIS A 388 -33.34 -23.21 -8.23
CA HIS A 388 -34.37 -22.41 -7.58
C HIS A 388 -34.55 -22.95 -6.16
N TYR A 389 -34.36 -22.10 -5.14
CA TYR A 389 -35.08 -22.24 -3.87
C TYR A 389 -36.07 -21.09 -3.77
N GLY A 390 -37.35 -21.46 -3.71
CA GLY A 390 -38.49 -20.57 -3.64
C GLY A 390 -38.72 -20.00 -2.25
N GLY A 391 -39.14 -18.74 -2.22
CA GLY A 391 -39.86 -18.13 -1.10
C GLY A 391 -41.29 -17.85 -1.55
N HIS A 392 -42.24 -18.56 -0.94
CA HIS A 392 -43.67 -18.34 -1.10
C HIS A 392 -44.20 -17.52 0.09
N SER A 393 -45.20 -16.69 -0.23
CA SER A 393 -46.30 -16.25 0.65
C SER A 393 -46.06 -15.08 1.61
N GLY A 394 -46.96 -14.10 1.56
CA GLY A 394 -47.14 -13.21 2.72
C GLY A 394 -47.89 -11.88 2.56
N HIS A 395 -49.02 -11.86 1.86
CA HIS A 395 -50.18 -10.99 2.10
C HIS A 395 -50.00 -9.49 2.45
N GLY A 396 -50.43 -8.64 1.51
CA GLY A 396 -50.87 -7.28 1.82
C GLY A 396 -52.20 -7.27 2.59
N GLY A 397 -52.31 -6.30 3.50
CA GLY A 397 -53.51 -5.97 4.24
C GLY A 397 -53.40 -4.56 4.79
N TYR A 398 -53.90 -3.57 4.04
CA TYR A 398 -54.09 -2.21 4.53
C TYR A 398 -55.45 -2.13 5.21
N GLY A 399 -55.45 -1.99 6.54
CA GLY A 399 -56.61 -1.68 7.38
C GLY A 399 -56.28 -0.48 8.27
N GLY A 400 -57.17 0.50 8.31
CA GLY A 400 -56.97 1.81 8.92
C GLY A 400 -57.22 1.91 10.43
N HIS A 401 -57.34 3.18 10.86
CA HIS A 401 -57.41 3.75 12.22
C HIS A 401 -56.03 3.92 12.90
N GLY A 402 -55.63 5.07 13.43
CA GLY A 402 -56.36 6.24 13.90
C GLY A 402 -55.80 6.59 15.29
N GLY A 403 -55.22 7.79 15.48
CA GLY A 403 -54.72 8.16 16.81
C GLY A 403 -53.84 9.39 16.84
N LYS A 404 -54.43 10.51 17.25
CA LYS A 404 -53.78 11.79 17.57
C LYS A 404 -52.83 11.67 18.78
N ARG A 405 -51.99 12.71 18.93
CA ARG A 405 -51.18 13.19 20.08
C ARG A 405 -49.68 12.86 19.94
N GLY A 406 -48.73 13.77 20.14
CA GLY A 406 -48.78 15.07 20.78
C GLY A 406 -47.55 15.94 20.45
N ARG A 407 -47.70 17.19 20.84
CA ARG A 407 -46.93 18.40 20.55
C ARG A 407 -46.08 18.75 21.78
N TYR A 408 -44.81 19.11 21.57
CA TYR A 408 -43.99 20.07 22.35
C TYR A 408 -42.92 20.55 21.34
N GLN A 409 -42.83 21.79 20.86
CA GLN A 409 -42.69 23.12 21.50
C GLN A 409 -41.55 23.18 22.54
N TYR A 410 -40.48 23.88 22.10
CA TYR A 410 -39.31 24.48 22.76
C TYR A 410 -38.85 23.96 24.13
#